data_AF-A0A6J5J7Q3-F1
#
_entry.id   AF-A0A6J5J7Q3-F1
#
_cell.length_a   1.000
_cell.length_b   1.000
_cell.length_c   1.000
_cell.angle_alpha   90.00
_cell.angle_beta   90.00
_cell.angle_gamma   90.00
#
_symmetry.space_group_name_H-M   'P 1'
#
loop_
_entity.id
_entity.type
_entity.pdbx_description
1 polymer ?
#
loop_
_entity_poly.entity_id
_entity_poly.type
_entity_poly.pdbx_seq_one_letter_code
_entity_poly.pdbx_strand_id
1 'polypeptide(L)'
;MAIFCGNGWLLWRIPTVCSESASDIHDNLCRTFFHRDHKNPPLRHIVGTRSPPTAHAADNQPCGDDTVTAVARWAGIASARIATRDADRLVVASACKVMPNAPETTIAAIAFDSLPKSKNPDDSERLQVVALVEGGKVVAAERSVVEEDAATEIDENSYRIDTAPYRLSPDVRAFGVVFTSSARGASCPDAAASEELTLWVREGNRIRPVFGTNLYGWVSVEGAACSASLGDATSENARMTIAVEKTPSHGFADLSITAHITKTQRKDGEYSDTGKRTARTIVHYDGKTYGIDMFQNFWYSPAAMKHFK
;
A
#
# COMPACT_ATOMS: atom_id res chain seq x y z
N MET A 1 2.22 -13.05 38.17
CA MET A 1 1.60 -13.48 39.43
C MET A 1 0.95 -12.27 40.10
N ALA A 2 -0.37 -12.12 39.97
CA ALA A 2 -1.30 -11.35 40.80
C ALA A 2 -2.73 -11.68 40.30
N ILE A 3 -3.67 -11.72 41.24
CA ILE A 3 -4.94 -12.46 41.25
C ILE A 3 -6.07 -11.46 41.61
N PHE A 4 -7.22 -11.54 40.91
CA PHE A 4 -8.61 -11.05 41.22
C PHE A 4 -8.84 -9.53 41.44
N CYS A 5 -10.03 -8.91 41.23
CA CYS A 5 -11.47 -9.26 41.21
C CYS A 5 -12.15 -8.63 39.95
N GLY A 6 -13.35 -8.94 39.45
CA GLY A 6 -14.58 -9.53 40.00
C GLY A 6 -15.79 -8.62 39.67
N ASN A 7 -16.68 -9.12 38.80
CA ASN A 7 -18.15 -8.95 38.71
C ASN A 7 -18.84 -7.56 38.71
N GLY A 8 -19.82 -7.40 37.79
CA GLY A 8 -21.18 -6.97 38.18
C GLY A 8 -21.84 -5.75 37.48
N TRP A 9 -22.74 -6.05 36.52
CA TRP A 9 -24.01 -5.40 36.14
C TRP A 9 -24.46 -4.05 36.77
N LEU A 10 -24.99 -3.11 35.98
CA LEU A 10 -26.43 -2.78 35.90
C LEU A 10 -26.76 -1.68 34.84
N LEU A 11 -27.97 -1.79 34.28
CA LEU A 11 -28.65 -0.87 33.36
C LEU A 11 -28.92 0.52 33.96
N TRP A 12 -29.06 1.54 33.10
CA TRP A 12 -30.23 2.44 33.07
C TRP A 12 -30.45 3.01 31.66
N ARG A 13 -31.72 3.30 31.35
CA ARG A 13 -32.30 3.62 30.03
C ARG A 13 -33.11 4.92 30.17
N ILE A 14 -33.31 5.66 29.05
CA ILE A 14 -34.44 6.59 28.69
C ILE A 14 -34.27 8.08 29.12
N PRO A 15 -34.74 9.12 28.36
CA PRO A 15 -34.82 9.29 26.88
C PRO A 15 -34.69 10.77 26.35
N THR A 16 -34.77 10.91 25.01
CA THR A 16 -35.36 11.98 24.15
C THR A 16 -35.42 13.45 24.60
N VAL A 17 -34.92 14.34 23.73
CA VAL A 17 -35.62 15.60 23.35
C VAL A 17 -35.44 15.84 21.84
N CYS A 18 -36.58 16.02 21.15
CA CYS A 18 -36.70 16.55 19.79
C CYS A 18 -36.67 18.08 19.83
N SER A 19 -36.11 18.73 18.80
CA SER A 19 -36.58 20.05 18.39
C SER A 19 -36.42 20.25 16.87
N GLU A 20 -37.56 20.35 16.19
CA GLU A 20 -37.72 21.00 14.89
C GLU A 20 -37.46 22.50 14.99
N SER A 21 -36.90 23.10 13.92
CA SER A 21 -37.43 24.37 13.41
C SER A 21 -37.08 24.56 11.93
N ALA A 22 -38.13 24.74 11.14
CA ALA A 22 -38.10 25.12 9.74
C ALA A 22 -37.79 26.61 9.53
N SER A 23 -37.30 26.98 8.34
CA SER A 23 -37.73 28.21 7.66
C SER A 23 -37.37 28.17 6.17
N ASP A 24 -38.42 28.29 5.36
CA ASP A 24 -38.52 28.32 3.89
C ASP A 24 -38.05 29.63 3.21
N ILE A 25 -38.11 29.59 1.86
CA ILE A 25 -38.34 30.67 0.87
C ILE A 25 -37.10 31.32 0.20
N HIS A 26 -36.86 30.95 -1.06
CA HIS A 26 -37.21 31.81 -2.21
C HIS A 26 -37.12 31.09 -3.57
N ASP A 27 -38.23 31.17 -4.32
CA ASP A 27 -38.40 30.94 -5.76
C ASP A 27 -37.57 31.94 -6.62
N ASN A 28 -37.08 31.55 -7.80
CA ASN A 28 -37.81 31.75 -9.07
C ASN A 28 -36.99 31.40 -10.34
N LEU A 29 -37.64 30.58 -11.18
CA LEU A 29 -37.74 30.59 -12.65
C LEU A 29 -36.85 31.55 -13.50
N CYS A 30 -36.20 30.98 -14.53
CA CYS A 30 -36.30 31.50 -15.90
C CYS A 30 -35.97 30.42 -16.95
N ARG A 31 -36.99 30.05 -17.74
CA ARG A 31 -36.88 29.30 -19.01
C ARG A 31 -36.68 30.30 -20.15
N THR A 32 -35.83 29.96 -21.13
CA THR A 32 -36.03 30.40 -22.52
C THR A 32 -35.45 29.39 -23.50
N PHE A 33 -36.31 29.01 -24.45
CA PHE A 33 -36.07 28.23 -25.66
C PHE A 33 -35.17 28.99 -26.64
N PHE A 34 -34.30 28.29 -27.38
CA PHE A 34 -33.99 28.63 -28.77
C PHE A 34 -33.67 27.36 -29.59
N HIS A 35 -34.55 27.08 -30.56
CA HIS A 35 -34.34 26.16 -31.66
C HIS A 35 -33.45 26.84 -32.72
N ARG A 36 -32.41 26.17 -33.22
CA ARG A 36 -31.91 26.41 -34.57
C ARG A 36 -31.13 25.21 -35.11
N ASP A 37 -31.72 24.57 -36.12
CA ASP A 37 -31.05 23.67 -37.04
C ASP A 37 -29.97 24.41 -37.84
N HIS A 38 -28.83 23.76 -38.09
CA HIS A 38 -28.25 23.63 -39.44
C HIS A 38 -26.94 22.83 -39.47
N LYS A 39 -26.97 21.78 -40.29
CA LYS A 39 -25.95 21.30 -41.25
C LYS A 39 -24.65 20.66 -40.71
N ASN A 40 -24.58 19.36 -40.98
CA ASN A 40 -23.45 18.44 -40.87
C ASN A 40 -22.42 18.66 -42.01
N PRO A 41 -21.10 18.73 -41.72
CA PRO A 41 -20.04 18.50 -42.70
C PRO A 41 -19.39 17.10 -42.56
N PRO A 42 -18.69 16.60 -43.61
CA PRO A 42 -18.45 15.17 -43.80
C PRO A 42 -17.29 14.59 -42.98
N LEU A 43 -17.43 13.28 -42.71
CA LEU A 43 -16.53 12.38 -42.02
C LEU A 43 -15.13 12.36 -42.66
N ARG A 44 -14.12 12.79 -41.90
CA ARG A 44 -12.71 12.43 -42.15
C ARG A 44 -12.37 11.21 -41.28
N HIS A 45 -11.94 10.13 -41.93
CA HIS A 45 -11.36 8.97 -41.26
C HIS A 45 -10.07 9.41 -40.55
N ILE A 46 -10.15 9.59 -39.24
CA ILE A 46 -8.98 9.72 -38.38
C ILE A 46 -8.51 8.29 -38.08
N VAL A 47 -7.35 7.94 -38.66
CA VAL A 47 -6.58 6.77 -38.25
C VAL A 47 -6.15 7.01 -36.81
N GLY A 48 -6.83 6.35 -35.87
CA GLY A 48 -6.46 6.40 -34.46
C GLY A 48 -5.12 5.71 -34.25
N THR A 49 -4.07 6.49 -34.04
CA THR A 49 -2.83 6.01 -33.45
C THR A 49 -3.16 5.48 -32.05
N ARG A 50 -3.13 4.16 -31.89
CA ARG A 50 -3.23 3.50 -30.59
C ARG A 50 -1.98 3.86 -29.82
N SER A 51 -2.10 4.87 -28.96
CA SER A 51 -1.07 5.14 -27.95
C SER A 51 -0.89 3.88 -27.11
N PRO A 52 0.35 3.45 -26.82
CA PRO A 52 0.56 2.40 -25.84
C PRO A 52 -0.08 2.87 -24.51
N PRO A 53 -0.68 1.96 -23.72
CA PRO A 53 -1.15 2.33 -22.40
C PRO A 53 0.05 2.84 -21.62
N THR A 54 0.05 4.14 -21.34
CA THR A 54 0.82 4.71 -20.25
C THR A 54 0.43 3.91 -19.01
N ALA A 55 1.40 3.18 -18.45
CA ALA A 55 1.23 2.60 -17.13
C ALA A 55 1.03 3.76 -16.16
N HIS A 56 -0.23 4.05 -15.83
CA HIS A 56 -0.59 4.98 -14.75
C HIS A 56 -0.22 4.29 -13.44
N ALA A 57 1.03 4.49 -13.02
CA ALA A 57 1.47 4.16 -11.68
C ALA A 57 1.08 5.34 -10.78
N ALA A 58 0.31 5.03 -9.74
CA ALA A 58 -0.34 5.96 -8.79
C ALA A 58 -1.67 6.57 -9.25
N ASP A 59 -2.55 5.78 -9.87
CA ASP A 59 -3.98 6.07 -9.75
C ASP A 59 -4.36 5.97 -8.26
N ASN A 60 -5.10 6.94 -7.73
CA ASN A 60 -5.70 6.82 -6.40
C ASN A 60 -6.53 5.53 -6.36
N GLN A 61 -6.37 4.71 -5.32
CA GLN A 61 -7.01 3.41 -5.17
C GLN A 61 -8.04 3.47 -4.03
N PRO A 62 -9.07 4.34 -4.11
CA PRO A 62 -9.97 4.53 -2.99
C PRO A 62 -10.79 3.26 -2.72
N CYS A 63 -11.02 2.99 -1.44
CA CYS A 63 -11.98 1.99 -1.01
C CYS A 63 -13.39 2.58 -0.98
N GLY A 64 -14.38 1.84 -1.48
CA GLY A 64 -15.78 2.18 -1.28
C GLY A 64 -16.24 1.84 0.14
N ASP A 65 -17.20 2.60 0.67
CA ASP A 65 -17.74 2.47 2.04
C ASP A 65 -18.20 1.04 2.37
N ASP A 66 -18.80 0.34 1.40
CA ASP A 66 -19.25 -1.05 1.57
C ASP A 66 -18.07 -2.01 1.83
N THR A 67 -16.95 -1.81 1.13
CA THR A 67 -15.73 -2.59 1.30
C THR A 67 -15.10 -2.30 2.66
N VAL A 68 -14.97 -1.02 3.03
CA VAL A 68 -14.45 -0.60 4.35
C VAL A 68 -15.31 -1.21 5.46
N THR A 69 -16.64 -1.11 5.35
CA THR A 69 -17.59 -1.68 6.30
C THR A 69 -17.45 -3.20 6.42
N ALA A 70 -17.33 -3.91 5.29
CA ALA A 70 -17.18 -5.36 5.28
C ALA A 70 -15.89 -5.79 6.00
N VAL A 71 -14.79 -5.09 5.73
CA VAL A 71 -13.48 -5.35 6.37
C VAL A 71 -13.52 -5.00 7.85
N ALA A 72 -14.06 -3.85 8.24
CA ALA A 72 -14.18 -3.44 9.65
C ALA A 72 -15.05 -4.41 10.48
N ARG A 73 -16.13 -4.95 9.90
CA ARG A 73 -16.95 -5.99 10.53
C ARG A 73 -16.20 -7.30 10.69
N TRP A 74 -15.48 -7.73 9.65
CA TRP A 74 -14.65 -8.94 9.72
C TRP A 74 -13.55 -8.80 10.77
N ALA A 75 -12.96 -7.61 10.90
CA ALA A 75 -11.93 -7.30 11.89
C ALA A 75 -12.46 -7.23 13.34
N GLY A 76 -13.78 -7.18 13.54
CA GLY A 76 -14.41 -7.03 14.85
C GLY A 76 -14.44 -5.59 15.38
N ILE A 77 -14.13 -4.59 14.54
CA ILE A 77 -14.17 -3.17 14.89
C ILE A 77 -15.61 -2.66 14.90
N ALA A 78 -16.38 -3.02 13.87
CA ALA A 78 -17.78 -2.63 13.75
C ALA A 78 -18.69 -3.82 14.14
N SER A 79 -19.52 -3.65 15.16
CA SER A 79 -20.63 -4.59 15.40
C SER A 79 -21.74 -4.36 14.38
N ALA A 80 -22.65 -5.34 14.21
CA ALA A 80 -23.82 -5.19 13.34
C ALA A 80 -24.73 -3.98 13.65
N ARG A 81 -24.49 -3.28 14.78
CA ARG A 81 -25.24 -2.11 15.25
C ARG A 81 -24.47 -0.78 15.11
N ILE A 82 -23.19 -0.81 14.73
CA ILE A 82 -22.39 0.41 14.53
C ILE A 82 -22.59 0.90 13.09
N ALA A 83 -22.84 2.20 12.93
CA ALA A 83 -23.02 2.81 11.62
C ALA A 83 -21.69 2.84 10.86
N THR A 84 -21.72 2.65 9.54
CA THR A 84 -20.56 2.75 8.62
C THR A 84 -19.70 3.98 8.89
N ARG A 85 -20.34 5.12 9.21
CA ARG A 85 -19.67 6.38 9.57
C ARG A 85 -18.66 6.29 10.73
N ASP A 86 -18.88 5.38 11.68
CA ASP A 86 -17.96 5.22 12.81
C ASP A 86 -16.76 4.34 12.43
N ALA A 87 -16.92 3.42 11.48
CA ALA A 87 -15.80 2.62 10.96
C ALA A 87 -14.89 3.47 10.06
N ASP A 88 -15.47 4.31 9.21
CA ASP A 88 -14.72 5.19 8.30
C ASP A 88 -13.82 6.18 9.06
N ARG A 89 -14.27 6.65 10.23
CA ARG A 89 -13.49 7.53 11.11
C ARG A 89 -12.25 6.87 11.70
N LEU A 90 -12.21 5.54 11.75
CA LEU A 90 -11.07 4.79 12.27
C LEU A 90 -10.10 4.42 11.15
N VAL A 91 -10.46 4.59 9.88
CA VAL A 91 -9.55 4.32 8.77
C VAL A 91 -8.45 5.38 8.76
N VAL A 92 -7.20 4.92 8.91
CA VAL A 92 -6.01 5.77 8.80
C VAL A 92 -5.50 5.76 7.36
N ALA A 93 -5.49 4.58 6.74
CA ALA A 93 -5.02 4.36 5.38
C ALA A 93 -5.86 3.29 4.70
N SER A 94 -6.10 3.44 3.40
CA SER A 94 -6.78 2.40 2.64
C SER A 94 -6.37 2.40 1.17
N ALA A 95 -6.26 1.19 0.60
CA ALA A 95 -6.13 1.01 -0.83
C ALA A 95 -6.98 -0.17 -1.29
N CYS A 96 -7.79 0.05 -2.32
CA CYS A 96 -8.65 -0.96 -2.92
C CYS A 96 -8.47 -1.01 -4.44
N LYS A 97 -8.41 -2.23 -4.97
CA LYS A 97 -8.34 -2.45 -6.41
C LYS A 97 -8.99 -3.76 -6.80
N VAL A 98 -9.76 -3.72 -7.89
CA VAL A 98 -10.39 -4.91 -8.49
C VAL A 98 -9.32 -5.85 -9.01
N MET A 99 -9.50 -7.15 -8.80
CA MET A 99 -8.59 -8.17 -9.29
C MET A 99 -8.74 -8.34 -10.83
N PRO A 100 -7.66 -8.19 -11.64
CA PRO A 100 -7.75 -8.17 -13.11
C PRO A 100 -8.48 -9.34 -13.79
N ASN A 101 -8.47 -10.54 -13.21
CA ASN A 101 -9.10 -11.75 -13.78
C ASN A 101 -10.27 -12.28 -12.93
N ALA A 102 -10.70 -11.49 -11.94
CA ALA A 102 -11.82 -11.81 -11.06
C ALA A 102 -12.50 -10.48 -10.69
N PRO A 103 -13.27 -9.88 -11.60
CA PRO A 103 -13.81 -8.54 -11.43
C PRO A 103 -14.78 -8.40 -10.25
N GLU A 104 -15.37 -9.51 -9.81
CA GLU A 104 -16.21 -9.58 -8.62
C GLU A 104 -15.42 -9.55 -7.29
N THR A 105 -14.09 -9.69 -7.37
CA THR A 105 -13.18 -9.72 -6.23
C THR A 105 -12.40 -8.41 -6.15
N THR A 106 -12.60 -7.67 -5.06
CA THR A 106 -11.81 -6.49 -4.70
C THR A 106 -10.72 -6.88 -3.70
N ILE A 107 -9.48 -6.49 -3.97
CA ILE A 107 -8.39 -6.53 -3.00
C ILE A 107 -8.48 -5.25 -2.17
N ALA A 108 -8.41 -5.37 -0.85
CA ALA A 108 -8.39 -4.26 0.10
C ALA A 108 -7.21 -4.39 1.06
N ALA A 109 -6.47 -3.31 1.28
CA ALA A 109 -5.52 -3.15 2.36
C ALA A 109 -5.93 -1.92 3.17
N ILE A 110 -6.22 -2.10 4.47
CA ILE A 110 -6.78 -1.04 5.32
C ILE A 110 -6.08 -1.06 6.67
N ALA A 111 -5.66 0.11 7.15
CA ALA A 111 -5.22 0.32 8.53
C ALA A 111 -6.31 1.04 9.32
N PHE A 112 -6.55 0.57 10.54
CA PHE A 112 -7.50 1.15 11.47
C PHE A 112 -6.83 1.60 12.78
N ASP A 113 -7.15 2.81 13.22
CA ASP A 113 -6.88 3.30 14.58
C ASP A 113 -7.94 2.76 15.56
N SER A 114 -7.91 1.45 15.81
CA SER A 114 -8.93 0.73 16.59
C SER A 114 -8.38 -0.01 17.80
N LEU A 115 -7.06 0.01 17.98
CA LEU A 115 -6.38 -0.68 19.07
C LEU A 115 -6.30 0.23 20.30
N PRO A 116 -6.17 -0.34 21.52
CA PRO A 116 -5.96 0.45 22.72
C PRO A 116 -4.69 1.31 22.59
N LYS A 117 -4.79 2.60 22.95
CA LYS A 117 -3.63 3.48 22.94
C LYS A 117 -2.57 3.00 23.92
N SER A 118 -1.31 3.08 23.50
CA SER A 118 -0.16 2.84 24.39
C SER A 118 -0.13 3.85 25.54
N LYS A 119 0.53 3.48 26.63
CA LYS A 119 0.84 4.40 27.73
C LYS A 119 1.98 5.36 27.37
N ASN A 120 2.84 4.95 26.44
CA ASN A 120 3.89 5.79 25.89
C ASN A 120 3.31 6.56 24.71
N PRO A 121 3.31 7.90 24.71
CA PRO A 121 2.74 8.69 23.61
C PRO A 121 3.50 8.53 22.28
N ASP A 122 4.76 8.06 22.35
CA ASP A 122 5.60 7.83 21.17
C ASP A 122 5.35 6.45 20.53
N ASP A 123 4.61 5.56 21.21
CA ASP A 123 4.26 4.25 20.68
C ASP A 123 2.82 4.27 20.19
N SER A 124 2.59 3.82 18.96
CA SER A 124 1.26 3.71 18.40
C SER A 124 1.13 2.39 17.64
N GLU A 125 -0.05 1.79 17.67
CA GLU A 125 -0.33 0.53 17.01
C GLU A 125 -1.54 0.70 16.09
N ARG A 126 -1.43 0.21 14.86
CA ARG A 126 -2.51 0.20 13.88
C ARG A 126 -2.91 -1.23 13.56
N LEU A 127 -4.21 -1.50 13.53
CA LEU A 127 -4.70 -2.78 13.02
C LEU A 127 -4.67 -2.73 11.49
N GLN A 128 -3.81 -3.53 10.86
CA GLN A 128 -3.80 -3.73 9.42
C GLN A 128 -4.65 -4.94 9.05
N VAL A 129 -5.47 -4.80 8.01
CA VAL A 129 -6.21 -5.90 7.39
C VAL A 129 -5.98 -5.89 5.90
N VAL A 130 -5.54 -7.03 5.37
CA VAL A 130 -5.52 -7.30 3.93
C VAL A 130 -6.63 -8.31 3.64
N ALA A 131 -7.47 -8.02 2.66
CA ALA A 131 -8.68 -8.80 2.39
C ALA A 131 -9.01 -8.92 0.90
N LEU A 132 -9.67 -10.02 0.57
CA LEU A 132 -10.43 -10.21 -0.66
C LEU A 132 -11.91 -10.07 -0.32
N VAL A 133 -12.58 -9.17 -1.03
CA VAL A 133 -13.99 -8.84 -0.82
C VAL A 133 -14.79 -9.14 -2.08
N GLU A 134 -15.86 -9.92 -1.94
CA GLU A 134 -16.78 -10.29 -3.02
C GLU A 134 -18.22 -9.98 -2.58
N GLY A 135 -18.97 -9.21 -3.37
CA GLY A 135 -20.37 -8.87 -3.06
C GLY A 135 -20.58 -8.27 -1.66
N GLY A 136 -19.65 -7.43 -1.19
CA GLY A 136 -19.70 -6.81 0.15
C GLY A 136 -19.38 -7.76 1.31
N LYS A 137 -18.74 -8.91 1.04
CA LYS A 137 -18.32 -9.89 2.07
C LYS A 137 -16.84 -10.20 1.94
N VAL A 138 -16.15 -10.26 3.08
CA VAL A 138 -14.77 -10.75 3.14
C VAL A 138 -14.78 -12.26 2.91
N VAL A 139 -14.14 -12.71 1.82
CA VAL A 139 -14.05 -14.14 1.45
C VAL A 139 -12.71 -14.76 1.82
N ALA A 140 -11.67 -13.94 1.97
CA ALA A 140 -10.39 -14.32 2.53
C ALA A 140 -9.68 -13.09 3.08
N ALA A 141 -9.01 -13.19 4.22
CA ALA A 141 -8.29 -12.06 4.80
C ALA A 141 -7.21 -12.53 5.77
N GLU A 142 -6.31 -11.61 6.10
CA GLU A 142 -5.33 -11.71 7.16
C GLU A 142 -5.31 -10.37 7.91
N ARG A 143 -5.11 -10.43 9.23
CA ARG A 143 -4.91 -9.24 10.06
C ARG A 143 -3.54 -9.27 10.72
N SER A 144 -2.94 -8.11 10.87
CA SER A 144 -1.69 -7.91 11.59
C SER A 144 -1.74 -6.59 12.35
N VAL A 145 -0.77 -6.37 13.24
CA VAL A 145 -0.55 -5.09 13.88
C VAL A 145 0.67 -4.45 13.23
N VAL A 146 0.58 -3.16 12.92
CA VAL A 146 1.73 -2.34 12.54
C VAL A 146 2.05 -1.48 13.74
N GLU A 147 3.26 -1.66 14.28
CA GLU A 147 3.83 -0.81 15.32
C GLU A 147 4.42 0.42 14.64
N GLU A 148 3.98 1.60 15.07
CA GLU A 148 4.52 2.88 14.62
C GLU A 148 5.65 3.32 15.55
N ASP A 149 6.71 3.83 14.94
CA ASP A 149 7.93 4.32 15.59
C ASP A 149 8.62 5.39 14.72
N ALA A 150 9.89 5.69 15.01
CA ALA A 150 10.65 6.69 14.25
C ALA A 150 10.91 6.33 12.77
N ALA A 151 10.76 5.06 12.39
CA ALA A 151 10.96 4.56 11.03
C ALA A 151 9.65 4.12 10.36
N THR A 152 8.59 3.88 11.13
CA THR A 152 7.29 3.42 10.65
C THR A 152 6.16 4.32 11.15
N GLU A 153 5.45 4.92 10.23
CA GLU A 153 4.26 5.74 10.43
C GLU A 153 3.31 5.49 9.25
N ILE A 154 2.01 5.40 9.55
CA ILE A 154 0.94 5.18 8.59
C ILE A 154 0.22 6.51 8.35
N ASP A 155 0.12 6.91 7.09
CA ASP A 155 -0.76 7.98 6.63
C ASP A 155 -1.78 7.49 5.59
N GLU A 156 -2.66 8.39 5.14
CA GLU A 156 -3.73 8.09 4.18
C GLU A 156 -3.23 7.47 2.86
N ASN A 157 -1.96 7.66 2.50
CA ASN A 157 -1.33 7.21 1.26
C ASN A 157 -0.37 6.02 1.46
N SER A 158 -0.29 5.46 2.67
CA SER A 158 0.66 4.40 3.00
C SER A 158 0.42 3.07 2.28
N TYR A 159 -0.74 2.83 1.68
CA TYR A 159 -1.01 1.58 0.95
C TYR A 159 -1.18 1.78 -0.54
N ARG A 160 -0.68 0.80 -1.30
CA ARG A 160 -0.95 0.63 -2.73
C ARG A 160 -1.08 -0.84 -3.09
N ILE A 161 -2.15 -1.21 -3.76
CA ILE A 161 -2.36 -2.54 -4.33
C ILE A 161 -1.61 -2.67 -5.65
N ASP A 162 -0.75 -3.69 -5.72
CA ASP A 162 -0.07 -4.13 -6.92
C ASP A 162 -0.78 -5.34 -7.53
N THR A 163 -1.20 -5.18 -8.78
CA THR A 163 -1.91 -6.22 -9.53
C THR A 163 -1.11 -6.69 -10.74
N ALA A 164 0.23 -6.60 -10.71
CA ALA A 164 1.08 -7.21 -11.71
C ALA A 164 0.74 -8.71 -11.93
N PRO A 165 1.11 -9.30 -13.08
CA PRO A 165 0.72 -10.66 -13.43
C PRO A 165 1.55 -11.73 -12.68
N TYR A 166 1.47 -11.75 -11.35
CA TYR A 166 2.15 -12.74 -10.48
C TYR A 166 1.47 -14.12 -10.53
N ARG A 167 1.44 -14.74 -11.70
CA ARG A 167 0.93 -16.10 -11.87
C ARG A 167 1.99 -17.11 -11.43
N LEU A 168 1.94 -17.53 -10.17
CA LEU A 168 2.93 -18.42 -9.57
C LEU A 168 2.74 -19.87 -10.03
N SER A 169 1.52 -20.28 -10.34
CA SER A 169 1.24 -21.58 -10.96
C SER A 169 0.01 -21.45 -11.89
N PRO A 170 -0.39 -22.51 -12.62
CA PRO A 170 -1.61 -22.46 -13.42
C PRO A 170 -2.85 -22.03 -12.61
N ASP A 171 -2.94 -22.41 -11.34
CA ASP A 171 -4.12 -22.18 -10.50
C ASP A 171 -3.89 -21.14 -9.41
N VAL A 172 -2.65 -20.71 -9.18
CA VAL A 172 -2.29 -19.75 -8.13
C VAL A 172 -1.80 -18.44 -8.74
N ARG A 173 -2.53 -17.37 -8.45
CA ARG A 173 -2.12 -15.99 -8.73
C ARG A 173 -1.97 -15.22 -7.43
N ALA A 174 -0.80 -14.61 -7.24
CA ALA A 174 -0.57 -13.69 -6.16
C ALA A 174 -1.02 -12.26 -6.53
N PHE A 175 -1.22 -11.44 -5.51
CA PHE A 175 -1.36 -9.99 -5.62
C PHE A 175 -0.43 -9.32 -4.60
N GLY A 176 -0.02 -8.09 -4.89
CA GLY A 176 0.85 -7.32 -4.02
C GLY A 176 0.09 -6.29 -3.19
N VAL A 177 0.58 -6.07 -1.98
CA VAL A 177 0.29 -4.88 -1.18
C VAL A 177 1.63 -4.21 -0.94
N VAL A 178 1.74 -2.95 -1.33
CA VAL A 178 2.90 -2.10 -1.08
C VAL A 178 2.56 -1.19 0.08
N PHE A 179 3.42 -1.21 1.09
CA PHE A 179 3.41 -0.28 2.21
C PHE A 179 4.51 0.78 2.04
N THR A 180 4.15 2.03 2.18
CA THR A 180 5.09 3.16 2.20
C THR A 180 4.87 3.92 3.50
N SER A 181 5.91 3.94 4.34
CA SER A 181 5.84 4.73 5.56
C SER A 181 5.90 6.23 5.27
N SER A 182 5.16 7.01 6.05
CA SER A 182 5.23 8.48 6.11
C SER A 182 6.23 9.01 7.15
N ALA A 183 6.87 8.11 7.91
CA ALA A 183 7.79 8.49 8.98
C ALA A 183 8.95 9.32 8.43
N ARG A 184 9.41 10.28 9.22
CA ARG A 184 10.57 11.12 8.85
C ARG A 184 11.86 10.32 8.71
N GLY A 185 11.96 9.19 9.41
CA GLY A 185 13.16 8.37 9.45
C GLY A 185 14.30 9.03 10.21
N ALA A 186 15.46 8.38 10.18
CA ALA A 186 16.69 8.91 10.78
C ALA A 186 17.17 10.17 10.05
N SER A 187 17.80 11.10 10.78
CA SER A 187 18.27 12.37 10.20
C SER A 187 19.49 12.25 9.28
N CYS A 188 20.33 11.24 9.49
CA CYS A 188 21.53 11.00 8.69
C CYS A 188 21.81 9.49 8.58
N PRO A 189 20.96 8.71 7.90
CA PRO A 189 21.18 7.28 7.74
C PRO A 189 22.26 7.00 6.69
N ASP A 190 22.92 5.84 6.81
CA ASP A 190 23.83 5.31 5.78
C ASP A 190 23.11 4.45 4.73
N ALA A 191 21.86 4.05 5.00
CA ALA A 191 20.99 3.36 4.07
C ALA A 191 19.52 3.58 4.41
N ALA A 192 18.66 3.46 3.40
CA ALA A 192 17.21 3.49 3.56
C ALA A 192 16.56 2.52 2.57
N ALA A 193 15.37 2.04 2.93
CA ALA A 193 14.48 1.32 2.03
C ALA A 193 13.06 1.86 2.21
N SER A 194 12.24 1.75 1.16
CA SER A 194 10.82 2.10 1.21
C SER A 194 10.06 1.32 0.15
N GLU A 195 8.73 1.52 0.10
CA GLU A 195 7.83 0.81 -0.79
C GLU A 195 7.90 -0.71 -0.58
N GLU A 196 7.62 -1.15 0.64
CA GLU A 196 7.64 -2.55 1.06
C GLU A 196 6.52 -3.34 0.39
N LEU A 197 6.86 -4.14 -0.61
CA LEU A 197 5.96 -5.06 -1.28
C LEU A 197 5.86 -6.38 -0.53
N THR A 198 4.63 -6.76 -0.17
CA THR A 198 4.29 -8.13 0.21
C THR A 198 3.42 -8.77 -0.88
N LEU A 199 3.79 -9.95 -1.37
CA LEU A 199 2.92 -10.77 -2.23
C LEU A 199 2.10 -11.74 -1.39
N TRP A 200 0.81 -11.81 -1.71
CA TRP A 200 -0.19 -12.61 -1.02
C TRP A 200 -0.80 -13.65 -1.95
N VAL A 201 -1.00 -14.86 -1.44
CA VAL A 201 -1.78 -15.93 -2.11
C VAL A 201 -3.03 -16.26 -1.32
N ARG A 202 -4.11 -16.63 -2.01
CA ARG A 202 -5.34 -17.12 -1.37
C ARG A 202 -5.22 -18.61 -1.05
N GLU A 203 -5.58 -18.97 0.17
CA GLU A 203 -5.68 -20.36 0.66
C GLU A 203 -7.05 -20.55 1.34
N GLY A 204 -8.04 -20.96 0.54
CA GLY A 204 -9.41 -21.10 1.01
C GLY A 204 -10.00 -19.76 1.45
N ASN A 205 -10.27 -19.63 2.75
CA ASN A 205 -10.81 -18.43 3.41
C ASN A 205 -9.72 -17.57 4.09
N ARG A 206 -8.44 -17.83 3.82
CA ARG A 206 -7.33 -17.01 4.28
C ARG A 206 -6.50 -16.54 3.10
N ILE A 207 -5.74 -15.48 3.33
CA ILE A 207 -4.61 -15.12 2.47
C ILE A 207 -3.33 -15.31 3.26
N ARG A 208 -2.24 -15.62 2.57
CA ARG A 208 -0.95 -15.86 3.20
C ARG A 208 0.14 -15.08 2.48
N PRO A 209 1.05 -14.40 3.20
CA PRO A 209 2.19 -13.77 2.55
C PRO A 209 3.16 -14.86 2.07
N VAL A 210 3.66 -14.71 0.85
CA VAL A 210 4.61 -15.64 0.23
C VAL A 210 5.92 -14.99 -0.14
N PHE A 211 5.98 -13.67 -0.29
CA PHE A 211 7.20 -12.95 -0.63
C PHE A 211 7.16 -11.54 -0.04
N GLY A 212 8.31 -11.02 0.39
CA GLY A 212 8.47 -9.65 0.88
C GLY A 212 9.79 -9.03 0.40
N THR A 213 9.74 -7.79 -0.07
CA THR A 213 10.90 -6.98 -0.48
C THR A 213 10.56 -5.49 -0.48
N ASN A 214 11.56 -4.61 -0.41
CA ASN A 214 11.40 -3.20 -0.78
C ASN A 214 11.45 -3.00 -2.31
N LEU A 215 10.71 -2.01 -2.80
CA LEU A 215 10.73 -1.58 -4.20
C LEU A 215 11.62 -0.36 -4.44
N TYR A 216 12.03 0.32 -3.37
CA TYR A 216 13.03 1.37 -3.41
C TYR A 216 14.09 1.17 -2.33
N GLY A 217 15.34 1.46 -2.68
CA GLY A 217 16.45 1.48 -1.73
C GLY A 217 17.45 2.58 -2.03
N TRP A 218 18.17 3.02 -1.01
CA TRP A 218 19.22 4.01 -1.08
C TRP A 218 20.35 3.63 -0.12
N VAL A 219 21.61 3.87 -0.51
CA VAL A 219 22.79 3.54 0.30
C VAL A 219 23.91 4.55 0.07
N SER A 220 24.60 4.93 1.14
CA SER A 220 25.84 5.70 1.08
C SER A 220 27.00 4.83 0.60
N VAL A 221 27.86 5.39 -0.25
CA VAL A 221 29.05 4.73 -0.80
C VAL A 221 30.34 5.38 -0.32
N GLU A 222 30.32 6.70 -0.13
CA GLU A 222 31.45 7.47 0.38
C GLU A 222 30.94 8.82 0.91
N GLY A 223 31.54 9.30 2.00
CA GLY A 223 31.12 10.55 2.64
C GLY A 223 29.73 10.48 3.28
N ALA A 224 29.33 11.55 3.96
CA ALA A 224 28.01 11.65 4.59
C ALA A 224 27.02 12.38 3.67
N ALA A 225 26.08 11.63 3.10
CA ALA A 225 25.15 12.19 2.12
C ALA A 225 24.10 13.15 2.72
N CYS A 226 23.91 13.15 4.04
CA CYS A 226 22.82 13.87 4.70
C CYS A 226 22.95 15.40 4.73
N SER A 227 24.13 15.99 4.50
CA SER A 227 24.27 17.45 4.42
C SER A 227 25.44 17.89 3.56
N ALA A 228 25.23 18.90 2.71
CA ALA A 228 26.28 19.51 1.88
C ALA A 228 27.44 20.08 2.72
N SER A 229 27.17 20.46 3.97
CA SER A 229 28.20 20.91 4.92
C SER A 229 29.22 19.84 5.30
N LEU A 230 28.91 18.56 5.05
CA LEU A 230 29.78 17.42 5.36
C LEU A 230 30.71 17.04 4.19
N GLY A 231 30.77 17.87 3.15
CA GLY A 231 31.67 17.72 2.01
C GLY A 231 31.09 16.87 0.88
N ASP A 232 31.97 16.34 0.04
CA ASP A 232 31.57 15.49 -1.08
C ASP A 232 31.01 14.15 -0.60
N ALA A 233 30.06 13.61 -1.35
CA ALA A 233 29.45 12.33 -1.02
C ALA A 233 29.07 11.57 -2.28
N THR A 234 29.04 10.25 -2.19
CA THR A 234 28.56 9.36 -3.24
C THR A 234 27.53 8.42 -2.66
N SER A 235 26.43 8.21 -3.38
CA SER A 235 25.39 7.27 -3.00
C SER A 235 24.89 6.47 -4.20
N GLU A 236 24.22 5.35 -3.92
CA GLU A 236 23.48 4.57 -4.91
C GLU A 236 22.02 4.46 -4.50
N ASN A 237 21.10 4.69 -5.43
CA ASN A 237 19.68 4.40 -5.24
C ASN A 237 19.23 3.33 -6.23
N ALA A 238 18.34 2.44 -5.78
CA ALA A 238 17.80 1.36 -6.57
C ALA A 238 16.27 1.45 -6.62
N ARG A 239 15.70 1.23 -7.80
CA ARG A 239 14.28 0.87 -7.96
C ARG A 239 14.18 -0.57 -8.38
N MET A 240 13.44 -1.37 -7.63
CA MET A 240 13.30 -2.80 -7.87
C MET A 240 12.04 -3.10 -8.67
N THR A 241 12.14 -4.09 -9.54
CA THR A 241 11.00 -4.69 -10.24
C THR A 241 10.98 -6.19 -9.98
N ILE A 242 9.77 -6.76 -9.91
CA ILE A 242 9.55 -8.18 -9.65
C ILE A 242 8.95 -8.81 -10.90
N ALA A 243 9.54 -9.92 -11.33
CA ALA A 243 9.05 -10.70 -12.46
C ALA A 243 8.90 -12.18 -12.09
N VAL A 244 7.95 -12.84 -12.75
CA VAL A 244 7.76 -14.29 -12.65
C VAL A 244 8.66 -14.99 -13.65
N GLU A 245 9.48 -15.92 -13.19
CA GLU A 245 10.36 -16.71 -14.02
C GLU A 245 9.63 -17.88 -14.68
N LYS A 246 10.27 -18.46 -15.70
CA LYS A 246 9.77 -19.69 -16.34
C LYS A 246 10.12 -20.94 -15.54
N THR A 247 11.14 -20.86 -14.70
CA THR A 247 11.60 -21.97 -13.86
C THR A 247 10.69 -22.11 -12.66
N PRO A 248 10.25 -23.33 -12.32
CA PRO A 248 9.51 -23.57 -11.08
C PRO A 248 10.39 -24.19 -9.99
N SER A 249 10.08 -23.86 -8.74
CA SER A 249 10.54 -24.52 -7.53
C SER A 249 9.34 -24.91 -6.68
N HIS A 250 9.29 -26.16 -6.20
CA HIS A 250 8.21 -26.66 -5.33
C HIS A 250 6.79 -26.34 -5.84
N GLY A 251 6.58 -26.39 -7.16
CA GLY A 251 5.28 -26.20 -7.80
C GLY A 251 4.90 -24.75 -8.11
N PHE A 252 5.68 -23.76 -7.65
CA PHE A 252 5.50 -22.35 -7.99
C PHE A 252 6.66 -21.86 -8.86
N ALA A 253 6.40 -20.92 -9.78
CA ALA A 253 7.41 -20.22 -10.56
C ALA A 253 8.36 -19.45 -9.63
N ASP A 254 9.65 -19.45 -9.92
CA ASP A 254 10.62 -18.59 -9.25
C ASP A 254 10.32 -17.11 -9.52
N LEU A 255 10.82 -16.23 -8.66
CA LEU A 255 10.69 -14.79 -8.87
C LEU A 255 12.08 -14.19 -9.09
N SER A 256 12.19 -13.25 -10.02
CA SER A 256 13.37 -12.40 -10.11
C SER A 256 13.11 -11.01 -9.57
N ILE A 257 14.14 -10.49 -8.90
CA ILE A 257 14.20 -9.12 -8.41
C ILE A 257 15.27 -8.42 -9.23
N THR A 258 14.87 -7.39 -9.96
CA THR A 258 15.78 -6.59 -10.79
C THR A 258 15.86 -5.18 -10.22
N ALA A 259 17.02 -4.83 -9.68
CA ALA A 259 17.32 -3.48 -9.22
C ALA A 259 17.87 -2.64 -10.38
N HIS A 260 17.24 -1.52 -10.66
CA HIS A 260 17.75 -0.47 -11.54
C HIS A 260 18.42 0.60 -10.68
N ILE A 261 19.75 0.64 -10.74
CA ILE A 261 20.58 1.44 -9.85
C ILE A 261 21.06 2.70 -10.57
N THR A 262 20.92 3.84 -9.92
CA THR A 262 21.57 5.10 -10.28
C THR A 262 22.60 5.43 -9.21
N LYS A 263 23.81 5.80 -9.65
CA LYS A 263 24.85 6.34 -8.79
C LYS A 263 24.78 7.86 -8.84
N THR A 264 24.70 8.49 -7.68
CA THR A 264 24.65 9.94 -7.53
C THR A 264 25.88 10.41 -6.78
N GLN A 265 26.45 11.53 -7.21
CA GLN A 265 27.56 12.19 -6.54
C GLN A 265 27.11 13.60 -6.15
N ARG A 266 27.40 13.98 -4.90
CA ARG A 266 27.47 15.36 -4.48
C ARG A 266 28.91 15.84 -4.56
N LYS A 267 29.13 16.91 -5.31
CA LYS A 267 30.42 17.60 -5.39
C LYS A 267 30.22 19.10 -5.28
N ASP A 268 30.95 19.75 -4.38
CA ASP A 268 30.85 21.21 -4.16
C ASP A 268 29.40 21.69 -3.91
N GLY A 269 28.58 20.84 -3.28
CA GLY A 269 27.16 21.10 -3.01
C GLY A 269 26.19 20.78 -4.16
N GLU A 270 26.69 20.47 -5.37
CA GLU A 270 25.87 20.10 -6.52
C GLU A 270 25.70 18.58 -6.65
N TYR A 271 24.50 18.14 -7.02
CA TYR A 271 24.17 16.72 -7.21
C TYR A 271 24.15 16.37 -8.70
N SER A 272 24.79 15.25 -9.05
CA SER A 272 24.79 14.73 -10.42
C SER A 272 24.70 13.21 -10.46
N ASP A 273 24.01 12.69 -11.48
CA ASP A 273 24.01 11.27 -11.80
C ASP A 273 25.32 10.92 -12.51
N THR A 274 26.09 9.99 -11.93
CA THR A 274 27.43 9.63 -12.43
C THR A 274 27.50 8.22 -13.02
N GLY A 275 26.42 7.45 -12.91
CA GLY A 275 26.36 6.11 -13.50
C GLY A 275 25.02 5.42 -13.34
N LYS A 276 24.78 4.42 -14.18
CA LYS A 276 23.62 3.53 -14.09
C LYS A 276 24.08 2.10 -14.24
N ARG A 277 23.47 1.19 -13.48
CA ARG A 277 23.70 -0.25 -13.58
C ARG A 277 22.44 -1.02 -13.21
N THR A 278 22.44 -2.31 -13.50
CA THR A 278 21.38 -3.23 -13.10
C THR A 278 22.00 -4.35 -12.29
N ALA A 279 21.33 -4.77 -11.23
CA ALA A 279 21.63 -6.01 -10.52
C ALA A 279 20.38 -6.89 -10.53
N ARG A 280 20.55 -8.21 -10.59
CA ARG A 280 19.44 -9.14 -10.59
C ARG A 280 19.74 -10.32 -9.69
N THR A 281 18.73 -10.73 -8.93
CA THR A 281 18.73 -11.98 -8.16
C THR A 281 17.47 -12.78 -8.44
N ILE A 282 17.49 -14.07 -8.16
CA ILE A 282 16.35 -14.98 -8.24
C ILE A 282 16.11 -15.54 -6.84
N VAL A 283 14.84 -15.55 -6.43
CA VAL A 283 14.38 -16.24 -5.23
C VAL A 283 13.55 -17.45 -5.62
N HIS A 284 13.79 -18.55 -4.93
CA HIS A 284 13.15 -19.83 -5.18
C HIS A 284 12.08 -20.08 -4.13
N TYR A 285 10.93 -20.59 -4.54
CA TYR A 285 9.90 -21.01 -3.60
C TYR A 285 10.38 -22.24 -2.85
N ASP A 286 10.39 -22.22 -1.51
CA ASP A 286 10.86 -23.32 -0.65
C ASP A 286 9.76 -24.35 -0.31
N GLY A 287 8.56 -24.19 -0.88
CA GLY A 287 7.36 -24.95 -0.53
C GLY A 287 6.40 -24.18 0.39
N LYS A 288 6.88 -23.10 1.02
CA LYS A 288 6.10 -22.20 1.89
C LYS A 288 6.22 -20.74 1.45
N THR A 289 7.40 -20.23 1.16
CA THR A 289 7.65 -18.81 0.84
C THR A 289 8.87 -18.67 -0.09
N TYR A 290 8.99 -17.52 -0.74
CA TYR A 290 10.20 -17.06 -1.42
C TYR A 290 11.17 -16.34 -0.49
N GLY A 291 10.81 -16.17 0.79
CA GLY A 291 11.47 -15.29 1.75
C GLY A 291 10.70 -13.97 1.91
N ILE A 292 10.73 -13.43 3.13
CA ILE A 292 10.16 -12.13 3.48
C ILE A 292 11.32 -11.33 4.06
N ASP A 293 11.96 -10.55 3.21
CA ASP A 293 13.09 -9.70 3.57
C ASP A 293 12.90 -8.34 2.91
N MET A 294 12.40 -7.39 3.71
CA MET A 294 12.08 -6.03 3.29
C MET A 294 13.34 -5.17 3.05
N PHE A 295 14.55 -5.70 3.29
CA PHE A 295 15.81 -4.95 3.17
C PHE A 295 16.86 -5.71 2.35
N GLN A 296 16.55 -5.89 1.06
CA GLN A 296 17.42 -6.59 0.13
C GLN A 296 18.69 -5.79 -0.20
N ASN A 297 19.88 -6.34 0.10
CA ASN A 297 21.17 -5.70 -0.16
C ASN A 297 21.95 -6.26 -1.36
N PHE A 298 21.41 -7.24 -2.10
CA PHE A 298 22.08 -7.89 -3.23
C PHE A 298 22.60 -6.91 -4.31
N TRP A 299 22.00 -5.73 -4.38
CA TRP A 299 22.33 -4.70 -5.35
C TRP A 299 23.43 -3.75 -4.87
N TYR A 300 23.84 -3.79 -3.61
CA TYR A 300 24.89 -2.92 -3.07
C TYR A 300 26.20 -3.17 -3.81
N SER A 301 26.90 -2.09 -4.17
CA SER A 301 28.25 -2.22 -4.72
C SER A 301 29.23 -2.74 -3.66
N PRO A 302 30.36 -3.37 -4.05
CA PRO A 302 31.40 -3.74 -3.10
C PRO A 302 31.93 -2.56 -2.28
N ALA A 303 31.84 -1.33 -2.80
CA ALA A 303 32.19 -0.11 -2.08
C ALA A 303 31.15 0.22 -0.99
N ALA A 304 29.86 0.22 -1.32
CA ALA A 304 28.78 0.38 -0.34
C ALA A 304 28.84 -0.67 0.78
N MET A 305 29.12 -1.93 0.43
CA MET A 305 29.23 -3.03 1.40
C MET A 305 30.37 -2.85 2.41
N LYS A 306 31.38 -2.00 2.16
CA LYS A 306 32.44 -1.72 3.13
C LYS A 306 31.95 -0.85 4.30
N HIS A 307 30.88 -0.08 4.12
CA HIS A 307 30.32 0.77 5.18
C HIS A 307 29.62 -0.03 6.29
N PHE A 308 29.29 -1.30 6.03
CA PHE A 308 28.53 -2.15 6.95
C PHE A 308 29.36 -3.28 7.58
N LYS A 309 30.70 -3.21 7.48
CA LYS A 309 31.64 -4.15 8.10
C LYS A 309 32.41 -3.47 9.21
#